data_AF-A0A7S3AWY2-F1
#
_entry.id   AF-A0A7S3AWY2-F1
#
_cell.length_a   1.000
_cell.length_b   1.000
_cell.length_c   1.000
_cell.angle_alpha   90.00
_cell.angle_beta   90.00
_cell.angle_gamma   90.00
#
_symmetry.space_group_name_H-M   'P 1'
#
loop_
_entity.id
_entity.type
_entity.pdbx_description
1 polymer ?
#
loop_
_entity_poly.entity_id
_entity_poly.type
_entity_poly.pdbx_seq_one_letter_code
_entity_poly.pdbx_strand_id
1 'polypeptide(L)'
;MQQRWYSNILSKNIDVLNAMGNNKTRMLNILMQLRKCANHPYLFEGAEEPPFINDHRLVTNAGKMLLLDKLLTKLKVNGNRCLIFSQMTRMLDILEDYCQYREYDYCRIDGSTAGDDRDEAMEAFNRKDSTKFIFMLSTRAGGLGINL
;
A
#
# COMPACT_ATOMS: atom_id res chain seq x y z
N MET A 1 -15.05 -5.51 5.51
CA MET A 1 -14.16 -5.12 6.63
C MET A 1 -13.90 -3.61 6.72
N GLN A 2 -13.41 -2.94 5.67
CA GLN A 2 -13.08 -1.50 5.70
C GLN A 2 -14.19 -0.59 6.25
N GLN A 3 -15.44 -0.77 5.78
CA GLN A 3 -16.56 0.06 6.26
C GLN A 3 -16.74 0.00 7.78
N ARG A 4 -16.63 -1.20 8.39
CA ARG A 4 -16.73 -1.38 9.84
C ARG A 4 -15.62 -0.60 10.57
N TRP A 5 -14.38 -0.69 10.11
CA TRP A 5 -13.27 0.08 10.70
C TRP A 5 -13.46 1.58 10.53
N TYR A 6 -13.92 2.02 9.36
CA TYR A 6 -14.20 3.43 9.07
C TYR A 6 -15.28 3.98 10.03
N SER A 7 -16.40 3.28 10.15
CA SER A 7 -17.48 3.64 11.09
C SER A 7 -16.98 3.67 12.53
N ASN A 8 -16.20 2.67 12.96
CA ASN A 8 -15.63 2.63 14.31
C ASN A 8 -14.70 3.82 14.60
N ILE A 9 -13.90 4.25 13.62
CA ILE A 9 -13.02 5.43 13.78
C ILE A 9 -13.86 6.69 13.96
N LEU A 10 -14.93 6.87 13.18
CA LEU A 10 -15.81 8.04 13.31
C LEU A 10 -16.58 8.02 14.64
N SER A 11 -17.20 6.90 14.99
CA SER A 11 -18.02 6.78 16.21
C SER A 11 -17.21 7.05 17.49
N LYS A 12 -15.97 6.54 17.59
CA LYS A 12 -15.10 6.80 18.74
C LYS A 12 -14.66 8.27 18.88
N ASN A 13 -14.86 9.08 17.85
CA ASN A 13 -14.38 10.46 17.79
C ASN A 13 -15.51 11.47 17.53
N ILE A 14 -16.78 11.08 17.75
CA ILE A 14 -17.95 11.88 17.42
C ILE A 14 -17.95 13.26 18.11
N ASP A 15 -17.51 13.30 19.37
CA ASP A 15 -17.42 14.55 20.14
C ASP A 15 -16.41 15.54 19.54
N VAL A 16 -15.29 15.02 19.03
CA VAL A 16 -14.24 15.83 18.39
C VAL A 16 -14.71 16.33 17.02
N LEU A 17 -15.50 15.54 16.30
CA LEU A 17 -16.09 15.93 15.01
C LEU A 17 -17.18 16.98 15.17
N ASN A 18 -17.98 16.88 16.24
CA ASN A 18 -19.06 17.83 16.53
C ASN A 18 -18.55 19.13 17.17
N ALA A 19 -17.41 19.09 17.86
CA ALA A 19 -16.78 20.28 18.43
C ALA A 19 -16.09 21.11 17.33
N MET A 20 -16.83 22.06 16.75
CA MET A 20 -16.30 23.02 15.79
C MET A 20 -15.27 23.96 16.44
N GLY A 21 -13.98 23.62 16.39
CA GLY A 21 -12.92 24.64 16.36
C GLY A 21 -11.66 24.41 17.20
N ASN A 22 -11.62 23.56 18.23
CA ASN A 22 -10.55 23.65 19.23
C ASN A 22 -9.49 22.54 19.25
N ASN A 23 -9.48 21.60 18.28
CA ASN A 23 -8.55 20.46 18.35
C ASN A 23 -8.01 19.99 16.99
N LYS A 24 -7.33 20.90 16.27
CA LYS A 24 -6.67 20.63 14.98
C LYS A 24 -5.81 19.36 15.01
N THR A 25 -5.01 19.14 16.06
CA THR A 25 -4.14 17.96 16.18
C THR A 25 -4.92 16.65 16.28
N ARG A 26 -6.01 16.59 17.07
CA ARG A 26 -6.85 15.39 17.12
C ARG A 26 -7.55 15.13 15.78
N MET A 27 -8.01 16.18 15.10
CA MET A 27 -8.62 16.06 13.78
C MET A 27 -7.62 15.46 12.77
N LEU A 28 -6.38 15.95 12.76
CA LEU A 28 -5.32 15.41 11.90
C LEU A 28 -5.03 13.92 12.20
N ASN A 29 -5.07 13.52 13.47
CA ASN A 29 -4.92 12.10 13.84
C ASN A 29 -6.09 11.25 13.33
N ILE A 30 -7.33 11.73 13.42
CA ILE A 30 -8.51 11.04 12.87
C ILE A 30 -8.35 10.89 11.36
N LEU A 31 -8.02 11.97 10.65
CA LEU A 31 -7.77 11.93 9.20
C LEU A 31 -6.67 10.93 8.84
N MET A 32 -5.60 10.83 9.65
CA MET A 32 -4.56 9.83 9.43
C MET A 32 -5.10 8.39 9.55
N GLN A 33 -5.93 8.10 10.56
CA GLN A 33 -6.55 6.78 10.68
C GLN A 33 -7.53 6.51 9.53
N LEU A 34 -8.34 7.48 9.11
CA LEU A 34 -9.23 7.32 7.97
C LEU A 34 -8.45 7.05 6.67
N ARG A 35 -7.30 7.71 6.47
CA ARG A 35 -6.39 7.43 5.34
C ARG A 35 -5.84 6.01 5.40
N LYS A 36 -5.44 5.51 6.57
CA LYS A 36 -5.02 4.10 6.74
C LYS A 36 -6.16 3.15 6.37
N CYS A 37 -7.37 3.39 6.89
CA CYS A 37 -8.53 2.57 6.59
C CYS A 37 -8.87 2.53 5.10
N ALA A 38 -8.76 3.66 4.41
CA ALA A 38 -8.97 3.76 2.97
C ALA A 38 -7.92 3.01 2.15
N ASN A 39 -6.72 2.78 2.70
CA ASN A 39 -5.68 1.95 2.08
C ASN A 39 -5.95 0.46 2.34
N HIS A 40 -5.84 0.01 3.58
CA HIS A 40 -6.05 -1.38 3.96
C HIS A 40 -6.35 -1.53 5.47
N PRO A 41 -7.33 -2.35 5.89
CA PRO A 41 -7.60 -2.60 7.31
C PRO A 41 -6.40 -3.15 8.09
N TYR A 42 -5.54 -3.96 7.49
CA TYR A 42 -4.37 -4.55 8.18
C TYR A 42 -3.30 -3.52 8.56
N LEU A 43 -3.47 -2.24 8.18
CA LEU A 43 -2.69 -1.14 8.76
C LEU A 43 -3.06 -0.85 10.23
N PHE A 44 -4.14 -1.44 10.74
CA PHE A 44 -4.50 -1.44 12.15
C PHE A 44 -4.10 -2.76 12.80
N GLU A 45 -3.51 -2.65 13.98
CA GLU A 45 -3.15 -3.81 14.80
C GLU A 45 -4.41 -4.59 15.21
N GLY A 46 -4.33 -5.92 15.17
CA GLY A 46 -5.45 -6.81 15.47
C GLY A 46 -6.58 -6.80 14.43
N ALA A 47 -6.40 -6.12 13.30
CA ALA A 47 -7.35 -6.22 12.19
C ALA A 47 -7.22 -7.55 11.45
N GLU A 48 -6.01 -8.05 11.26
CA GLU A 48 -5.80 -9.34 10.61
C GLU A 48 -6.16 -10.49 11.56
N GLU A 49 -6.97 -11.44 11.05
CA GLU A 49 -7.46 -12.58 11.80
C GLU A 49 -6.55 -13.81 11.59
N PRO A 50 -6.11 -14.51 12.66
CA PRO A 50 -5.33 -15.73 12.53
C PRO A 50 -6.05 -16.80 11.68
N PRO A 51 -5.32 -17.62 10.90
CA PRO A 51 -3.86 -17.63 10.77
C PRO A 51 -3.34 -16.46 9.90
N PHE A 52 -2.17 -15.95 10.24
CA PHE A 52 -1.47 -14.90 9.48
C PHE A 52 -0.79 -15.53 8.25
N ILE A 53 -1.56 -15.67 7.18
CA ILE A 53 -1.11 -16.27 5.92
C ILE A 53 -1.47 -15.36 4.75
N ASN A 54 -0.59 -15.33 3.77
CA ASN A 54 -0.79 -14.56 2.55
C ASN A 54 -1.84 -15.28 1.68
N ASP A 55 -3.09 -14.84 1.77
CA ASP A 55 -4.21 -15.45 1.08
C ASP A 55 -5.17 -14.41 0.47
N HIS A 56 -6.27 -14.89 -0.10
CA HIS A 56 -7.29 -14.07 -0.74
C HIS A 56 -7.89 -12.96 0.17
N ARG A 57 -7.78 -13.05 1.50
CA ARG A 57 -8.26 -12.04 2.45
C ARG A 57 -7.48 -10.73 2.34
N LEU A 58 -6.20 -10.77 1.95
CA LEU A 58 -5.42 -9.57 1.60
C LEU A 58 -6.07 -8.76 0.48
N VAL A 59 -6.77 -9.44 -0.43
CA VAL A 59 -7.45 -8.81 -1.55
C VAL A 59 -8.87 -8.38 -1.15
N THR A 60 -9.66 -9.31 -0.62
CA THR A 60 -11.10 -9.11 -0.39
C THR A 60 -11.43 -8.14 0.75
N ASN A 61 -10.52 -7.95 1.71
CA ASN A 61 -10.74 -7.04 2.82
C ASN A 61 -10.55 -5.55 2.47
N ALA A 62 -9.97 -5.24 1.30
CA ALA A 62 -9.77 -3.87 0.84
C ALA A 62 -10.24 -3.62 -0.60
N GLY A 63 -11.09 -2.61 -0.78
CA GLY A 63 -11.65 -2.24 -2.09
C GLY A 63 -10.59 -1.82 -3.12
N LYS A 64 -9.52 -1.15 -2.68
CA LYS A 64 -8.38 -0.83 -3.56
C LYS A 64 -7.69 -2.11 -4.05
N MET A 65 -7.48 -3.08 -3.16
CA MET A 65 -6.83 -4.35 -3.51
C MET A 65 -7.70 -5.17 -4.47
N LEU A 66 -9.02 -5.24 -4.26
CA LEU A 66 -9.95 -5.88 -5.19
C LEU A 66 -9.84 -5.35 -6.63
N LEU A 67 -9.71 -4.02 -6.79
CA LEU A 67 -9.57 -3.41 -8.11
C LEU A 67 -8.16 -3.60 -8.66
N LEU A 68 -7.14 -3.41 -7.82
CA LEU A 68 -5.74 -3.58 -8.18
C LEU A 68 -5.46 -5.00 -8.68
N ASP A 69 -6.04 -6.00 -8.03
CA ASP A 69 -5.91 -7.41 -8.37
C ASP A 69 -6.38 -7.72 -9.80
N LYS A 70 -7.58 -7.23 -10.14
CA LYS A 70 -8.13 -7.33 -11.50
C LYS A 70 -7.30 -6.56 -12.52
N LEU A 71 -6.84 -5.36 -12.15
CA LEU A 71 -6.07 -4.50 -13.03
C LEU A 71 -4.69 -5.10 -13.35
N LEU A 72 -3.94 -5.52 -12.33
CA LEU A 72 -2.60 -6.10 -12.48
C LEU A 72 -2.65 -7.41 -13.26
N THR A 73 -3.65 -8.26 -13.01
CA THR A 73 -3.85 -9.49 -13.79
C THR A 73 -3.98 -9.18 -15.28
N LYS A 74 -4.81 -8.19 -15.64
CA LYS A 74 -4.98 -7.76 -17.04
C LYS A 74 -3.71 -7.15 -17.62
N LEU A 75 -3.02 -6.30 -16.86
CA LEU A 75 -1.79 -5.63 -17.31
C LEU A 75 -0.67 -6.64 -17.56
N LYS A 76 -0.52 -7.66 -16.70
CA LYS A 76 0.46 -8.74 -16.85
C LYS A 76 0.21 -9.56 -18.12
N VAL A 77 -1.03 -9.98 -18.37
CA VAL A 77 -1.41 -10.73 -19.60
C VAL A 77 -1.08 -9.92 -20.85
N ASN A 78 -1.28 -8.60 -20.79
CA ASN A 78 -0.97 -7.71 -21.91
C ASN A 78 0.52 -7.33 -22.01
N GLY A 79 1.40 -7.91 -21.19
CA GLY A 79 2.85 -7.65 -21.24
C GLY A 79 3.28 -6.26 -20.70
N ASN A 80 2.43 -5.59 -19.92
CA ASN A 80 2.78 -4.30 -19.32
C ASN A 80 3.61 -4.50 -18.04
N ARG A 81 4.33 -3.45 -17.63
CA ARG A 81 4.97 -3.35 -16.31
C ARG A 81 4.35 -2.20 -15.53
N CYS A 82 4.41 -2.24 -14.20
CA CYS A 82 3.66 -1.32 -13.36
C CYS A 82 4.55 -0.68 -12.28
N LEU A 83 4.40 0.62 -12.09
CA LEU A 83 4.94 1.34 -10.94
C LEU A 83 3.78 1.61 -9.95
N ILE A 84 3.95 1.21 -8.70
CA ILE A 84 2.95 1.41 -7.64
C ILE A 84 3.54 2.32 -6.58
N PHE A 85 2.94 3.51 -6.42
CA PHE A 85 3.37 4.48 -5.42
C PHE A 85 2.47 4.44 -4.18
N SER A 86 3.08 4.52 -3.00
CA SER A 86 2.36 4.68 -1.74
C SER A 86 3.00 5.75 -0.86
N GLN A 87 2.16 6.52 -0.18
CA GLN A 87 2.61 7.45 0.87
C GLN A 87 2.98 6.73 2.18
N MET A 88 2.49 5.50 2.38
CA MET A 88 2.71 4.71 3.59
C MET A 88 3.56 3.50 3.23
N THR A 89 4.77 3.40 3.79
CA THR A 89 5.66 2.24 3.61
C THR A 89 5.02 0.95 4.08
N ARG A 90 4.27 0.99 5.19
CA ARG A 90 3.47 -0.16 5.66
C ARG A 90 2.43 -0.69 4.67
N MET A 91 1.98 0.13 3.72
CA MET A 91 1.11 -0.35 2.64
C MET A 91 1.93 -1.05 1.55
N LEU A 92 3.21 -0.70 1.38
CA LEU A 92 4.12 -1.45 0.51
C LEU A 92 4.40 -2.83 1.10
N ASP A 93 4.53 -2.96 2.42
CA ASP A 93 4.67 -4.27 3.08
C ASP A 93 3.48 -5.20 2.70
N ILE A 94 2.24 -4.68 2.81
CA ILE A 94 1.02 -5.43 2.40
C ILE A 94 1.03 -5.77 0.89
N LEU A 95 1.57 -4.88 0.05
CA LEU A 95 1.68 -5.13 -1.38
C LEU A 95 2.77 -6.18 -1.70
N GLU A 96 3.83 -6.27 -0.91
CA GLU A 96 4.83 -7.36 -1.01
C GLU A 96 4.19 -8.71 -0.71
N ASP A 97 3.44 -8.83 0.39
CA ASP A 97 2.69 -10.04 0.73
C ASP A 97 1.71 -10.44 -0.38
N TYR A 98 1.02 -9.45 -0.96
CA TYR A 98 0.16 -9.66 -2.11
C TYR A 98 0.93 -10.13 -3.36
N CYS A 99 2.09 -9.55 -3.65
CA CYS A 99 2.93 -9.97 -4.78
C CYS A 99 3.45 -11.40 -4.58
N GLN A 100 3.82 -11.78 -3.35
CA GLN A 100 4.19 -13.16 -3.02
C GLN A 100 3.02 -14.11 -3.23
N TYR A 101 1.82 -13.76 -2.74
CA TYR A 101 0.60 -14.55 -2.93
C TYR A 101 0.22 -14.73 -4.41
N ARG A 102 0.43 -13.70 -5.24
CA ARG A 102 0.17 -13.73 -6.69
C ARG A 102 1.35 -14.20 -7.55
N GLU A 103 2.48 -14.53 -6.93
CA GLU A 103 3.73 -14.90 -7.60
C GLU A 103 4.19 -13.83 -8.62
N TYR A 104 4.04 -12.56 -8.27
CA TYR A 104 4.53 -11.44 -9.08
C TYR A 104 5.94 -11.05 -8.67
N ASP A 105 6.87 -11.13 -9.63
CA ASP A 105 8.20 -10.58 -9.47
C ASP A 105 8.16 -9.05 -9.31
N TYR A 106 8.82 -8.55 -8.27
CA TYR A 106 8.82 -7.12 -7.96
C TYR A 106 10.19 -6.58 -7.53
N CYS A 107 10.30 -5.26 -7.55
CA CYS A 107 11.33 -4.46 -6.87
C CYS A 107 10.64 -3.48 -5.90
N ARG A 108 11.36 -3.05 -4.85
CA ARG A 108 10.86 -2.06 -3.89
C ARG A 108 11.95 -1.05 -3.55
N ILE A 109 11.58 0.24 -3.55
CA ILE A 109 12.40 1.32 -2.98
C ILE A 109 11.53 2.18 -2.06
N ASP A 110 12.03 2.47 -0.87
CA ASP A 110 11.48 3.51 -0.01
C ASP A 110 12.55 4.48 0.50
N GLY A 111 12.16 5.39 1.40
CA GLY A 111 13.06 6.42 1.91
C GLY A 111 14.18 5.90 2.79
N SER A 112 14.13 4.63 3.21
CA SER A 112 15.16 3.96 4.01
C SER A 112 16.09 3.08 3.18
N THR A 113 15.77 2.80 1.92
CA THR A 113 16.62 2.00 1.02
C THR A 113 17.97 2.69 0.79
N ALA A 114 19.07 1.94 0.96
CA ALA A 114 20.43 2.44 0.73
C ALA A 114 20.64 2.82 -0.75
N GLY A 115 21.66 3.63 -1.02
CA GLY A 115 21.99 4.08 -2.38
C GLY A 115 22.28 2.91 -3.32
N ASP A 116 23.17 2.01 -2.91
CA ASP A 116 23.58 0.87 -3.73
C ASP A 116 22.40 -0.09 -4.00
N ASP A 117 21.61 -0.42 -2.97
CA ASP A 117 20.40 -1.27 -3.11
C ASP A 117 19.37 -0.63 -4.05
N ARG A 118 19.27 0.71 -4.04
CA ARG A 118 18.39 1.45 -4.93
C ARG A 118 18.83 1.30 -6.36
N ASP A 119 20.12 1.49 -6.64
CA ASP A 119 20.69 1.39 -7.97
C ASP A 119 20.55 -0.04 -8.53
N GLU A 120 20.79 -1.06 -7.70
CA GLU A 120 20.56 -2.46 -8.05
C GLU A 120 19.09 -2.72 -8.40
N ALA A 121 18.15 -2.25 -7.57
CA ALA A 121 16.72 -2.44 -7.82
C ALA A 121 16.26 -1.74 -9.12
N MET A 122 16.80 -0.56 -9.42
CA MET A 122 16.56 0.17 -10.67
C MET A 122 17.12 -0.59 -11.88
N GLU A 123 18.38 -1.02 -11.82
CA GLU A 123 19.00 -1.79 -12.90
C GLU A 123 18.26 -3.11 -13.15
N ALA A 124 17.91 -3.83 -12.09
CA ALA A 124 17.15 -5.07 -12.17
C ALA A 124 15.80 -4.88 -12.86
N PHE A 125 15.10 -3.76 -12.63
CA PHE A 125 13.84 -3.46 -13.31
C PHE A 125 14.04 -2.99 -14.75
N ASN A 126 15.07 -2.17 -15.02
CA ASN A 126 15.30 -1.57 -16.34
C ASN A 126 15.99 -2.50 -17.35
N ARG A 127 16.60 -3.60 -16.90
CA ARG A 127 17.23 -4.58 -17.79
C ARG A 127 16.25 -5.08 -18.87
N LYS A 128 16.74 -5.19 -20.11
CA LYS A 128 15.94 -5.53 -21.31
C LYS A 128 15.06 -6.76 -21.14
N ASP A 129 15.59 -7.80 -20.49
CA ASP A 129 14.90 -9.08 -20.26
C ASP A 129 14.56 -9.25 -18.77
N SER A 130 14.22 -8.16 -18.09
CA SER A 130 13.80 -8.20 -16.69
C SER A 130 12.48 -8.96 -16.52
N THR A 131 12.45 -9.89 -15.57
CA THR A 131 11.21 -10.59 -15.17
C THR A 131 10.35 -9.73 -14.24
N LYS A 132 10.92 -8.64 -13.69
CA LYS A 132 10.27 -7.76 -12.73
C LYS A 132 9.05 -7.10 -13.36
N PHE A 133 7.88 -7.38 -12.80
CA PHE A 133 6.60 -6.89 -13.28
C PHE A 133 6.19 -5.60 -12.56
N ILE A 134 6.38 -5.56 -11.24
CA ILE A 134 5.95 -4.47 -10.37
C ILE A 134 7.16 -3.77 -9.76
N PHE A 135 7.16 -2.44 -9.76
CA PHE A 135 8.06 -1.65 -8.93
C PHE A 135 7.25 -0.90 -7.88
N MET A 136 7.49 -1.18 -6.61
CA MET A 136 6.87 -0.49 -5.48
C MET A 136 7.74 0.66 -4.99
N LEU A 137 7.16 1.85 -4.87
CA LEU A 137 7.87 3.05 -4.45
C LEU A 137 7.12 3.78 -3.34
N SER A 138 7.86 4.21 -2.32
CA SER A 138 7.32 5.27 -1.46
C SER A 138 7.27 6.58 -2.27
N THR A 139 6.23 7.40 -2.12
CA THR A 139 6.14 8.66 -2.89
C THR A 139 7.33 9.58 -2.61
N ARG A 140 7.91 9.52 -1.39
CA ARG A 140 9.12 10.26 -1.04
C ARG A 140 10.32 9.79 -1.86
N ALA A 141 10.50 8.48 -2.03
CA ALA A 141 11.56 7.94 -2.89
C ALA A 141 11.32 8.29 -4.37
N GLY A 142 10.06 8.20 -4.82
CA GLY A 142 9.60 8.57 -6.17
C GLY A 142 10.01 9.98 -6.62
N GLY A 143 10.00 10.93 -5.69
CA GLY A 143 10.30 12.35 -5.98
C GLY A 143 11.78 12.69 -6.16
N LEU A 144 12.69 11.71 -6.10
CA LEU A 144 14.14 11.95 -6.13
C LEU A 144 14.76 11.94 -7.54
N GLY A 145 13.94 11.95 -8.60
CA GLY A 145 14.44 11.97 -9.99
C GLY A 145 14.91 10.59 -10.47
N ILE A 146 14.08 9.57 -10.24
CA ILE A 146 14.33 8.18 -10.65
C ILE A 146 14.03 8.00 -12.15
N ASN A 147 14.80 7.17 -12.85
CA ASN A 147 14.56 6.78 -14.24
C ASN A 147 14.12 5.31 -14.30
N LEU A 148 12.83 5.07 -14.58
CA LEU A 148 12.15 3.76 -14.54
C LEU A 148 11.17 3.60 -15.71
#